data_AF-A0A821HD04-F1
#
_entry.id   AF-A0A821HD04-F1
#
_cell.length_a   1.000
_cell.length_b   1.000
_cell.length_c   1.000
_cell.angle_alpha   90.00
_cell.angle_beta   90.00
_cell.angle_gamma   90.00
#
_symmetry.space_group_name_H-M   'P 1'
#
loop_
_entity.id
_entity.type
_entity.pdbx_description
1 polymer ?
#
loop_
_entity_poly.entity_id
_entity_poly.type
_entity_poly.pdbx_seq_one_letter_code
_entity_poly.pdbx_strand_id
1 'polypeptide(L)'
;DNFMDDLYILIHDKTKKQEGSHRVAAEIVAGMIRGSKHWTLDMLDELWKKLTPFLNEVCTNLSVETVSHWGSCFKYGMEDEDPRRMYRPIEFLRSLMNNQTMGNTFLETSQWSLIQKLSNFEWRIPAIWCAINQYANELLDHPYKAIRERIASVLGTSLSFDIKLPNGQSTRHPNVDQFIDSIRERLDQAIRIYEKKPLGKTI
;
A
#
# COMPACT_ATOMS: atom_id res chain seq x y z
N ASP A 1 -27.68 -10.29 14.62
CA ASP A 1 -26.86 -9.42 13.76
C ASP A 1 -25.55 -10.10 13.38
N ASN A 2 -25.58 -10.87 12.28
CA ASN A 2 -24.51 -11.79 11.87
C ASN A 2 -23.78 -11.35 10.59
N PHE A 3 -23.85 -10.07 10.26
CA PHE A 3 -23.41 -9.57 8.95
C PHE A 3 -21.92 -9.82 8.65
N MET A 4 -21.05 -9.78 9.66
CA MET A 4 -19.63 -10.11 9.48
C MET A 4 -19.44 -11.59 9.12
N ASP A 5 -20.24 -12.49 9.70
CA ASP A 5 -20.17 -13.92 9.39
C ASP A 5 -20.54 -14.17 7.93
N ASP A 6 -21.53 -13.43 7.39
CA ASP A 6 -21.88 -13.50 5.97
C ASP A 6 -20.71 -13.08 5.07
N LEU A 7 -19.94 -12.05 5.46
CA LEU A 7 -18.73 -11.65 4.75
C LEU A 7 -17.64 -12.74 4.83
N TYR A 8 -17.46 -13.36 5.98
CA TYR A 8 -16.50 -14.47 6.15
C TYR A 8 -16.88 -15.67 5.27
N ILE A 9 -18.17 -16.01 5.19
CA ILE A 9 -18.67 -17.07 4.30
C ILE A 9 -18.28 -16.78 2.84
N LEU A 10 -18.36 -15.53 2.39
CA LEU A 10 -18.00 -15.16 1.01
C LEU A 10 -16.50 -15.32 0.72
N ILE A 11 -15.62 -14.90 1.62
CA ILE A 11 -14.17 -15.01 1.40
C ILE A 11 -13.63 -16.44 1.61
N HIS A 12 -14.43 -17.31 2.25
CA HIS A 12 -14.14 -18.74 2.43
C HIS A 12 -14.82 -19.64 1.41
N ASP A 13 -15.49 -19.08 0.41
CA ASP A 13 -16.10 -19.86 -0.66
C ASP A 13 -15.02 -20.66 -1.42
N LYS A 14 -15.12 -21.99 -1.37
CA LYS A 14 -14.21 -22.93 -2.04
C LYS A 14 -14.78 -23.48 -3.36
N THR A 15 -15.90 -22.95 -3.81
CA THR A 15 -16.53 -23.37 -5.08
C THR A 15 -15.88 -22.68 -6.27
N LYS A 16 -16.26 -23.08 -7.49
CA LYS A 16 -15.84 -22.40 -8.73
C LYS A 16 -16.29 -20.92 -8.81
N LYS A 17 -17.10 -20.45 -7.86
CA LYS A 17 -17.58 -19.06 -7.79
C LYS A 17 -16.75 -18.19 -6.83
N GLN A 18 -15.66 -18.72 -6.25
CA GLN A 18 -14.81 -18.03 -5.28
C GLN A 18 -14.46 -16.59 -5.71
N GLU A 19 -13.98 -16.38 -6.94
CA GLU A 19 -13.66 -15.05 -7.47
C GLU A 19 -14.87 -14.10 -7.36
N GLY A 20 -16.06 -14.56 -7.79
CA GLY A 20 -17.31 -13.83 -7.69
C GLY A 20 -17.72 -13.53 -6.25
N SER A 21 -17.51 -14.47 -5.33
CA SER A 21 -17.80 -14.29 -3.90
C SER A 21 -16.89 -13.24 -3.28
N HIS A 22 -15.59 -13.24 -3.59
CA HIS A 22 -14.67 -12.16 -3.20
C HIS A 22 -15.06 -10.82 -3.81
N ARG A 23 -15.50 -10.79 -5.07
CA ARG A 23 -15.97 -9.55 -5.71
C ARG A 23 -17.17 -8.96 -4.97
N VAL A 24 -18.16 -9.78 -4.62
CA VAL A 24 -19.33 -9.33 -3.85
C VAL A 24 -18.91 -8.81 -2.48
N ALA A 25 -18.05 -9.55 -1.75
CA ALA A 25 -17.54 -9.11 -0.46
C ALA A 25 -16.78 -7.77 -0.57
N ALA A 26 -15.94 -7.62 -1.60
CA ALA A 26 -15.17 -6.41 -1.86
C ALA A 26 -16.09 -5.21 -2.17
N GLU A 27 -17.13 -5.40 -2.99
CA GLU A 27 -18.11 -4.35 -3.30
C GLU A 27 -18.90 -3.91 -2.06
N ILE A 28 -19.32 -4.87 -1.22
CA ILE A 28 -20.00 -4.58 0.06
C ILE A 28 -19.10 -3.76 0.98
N VAL A 29 -17.84 -4.21 1.17
CA VAL A 29 -16.89 -3.52 2.05
C VAL A 29 -16.55 -2.12 1.53
N ALA A 30 -16.42 -1.94 0.21
CA ALA A 30 -16.24 -0.61 -0.38
C ALA A 30 -17.41 0.33 -0.03
N GLY A 31 -18.65 -0.20 -0.09
CA GLY A 31 -19.86 0.49 0.33
C GLY A 31 -19.86 0.84 1.83
N MET A 32 -19.36 -0.03 2.70
CA MET A 32 -19.23 0.25 4.13
C MET A 32 -18.21 1.37 4.41
N ILE A 33 -17.04 1.32 3.75
CA ILE A 33 -16.00 2.36 3.88
C ILE A 33 -16.56 3.71 3.43
N ARG A 34 -17.16 3.77 2.24
CA ARG A 34 -17.70 5.02 1.69
C ARG A 34 -18.93 5.52 2.45
N GLY A 35 -19.81 4.61 2.86
CA GLY A 35 -21.07 4.91 3.56
C GLY A 35 -20.88 5.39 5.00
N SER A 36 -19.75 5.06 5.63
CA SER A 36 -19.44 5.47 7.00
C SER A 36 -18.84 6.87 7.13
N LYS A 37 -18.69 7.63 6.04
CA LYS A 37 -18.05 8.96 6.03
C LYS A 37 -18.68 10.04 6.93
N HIS A 38 -19.94 9.85 7.33
CA HIS A 38 -20.67 10.77 8.20
C HIS A 38 -20.96 10.17 9.59
N TRP A 39 -20.41 9.00 9.88
CA TRP A 39 -20.59 8.36 11.18
C TRP A 39 -19.80 9.09 12.26
N THR A 40 -20.23 8.92 13.51
CA THR A 40 -19.44 9.35 14.65
C THR A 40 -18.18 8.50 14.76
N LEU A 41 -17.19 9.00 15.50
CA LEU A 41 -15.95 8.28 15.76
C LEU A 41 -16.21 6.89 16.38
N ASP A 42 -17.09 6.82 17.38
CA ASP A 42 -17.41 5.56 18.06
C ASP A 42 -18.03 4.51 17.12
N MET A 43 -18.95 4.93 16.24
CA MET A 43 -19.56 4.04 15.26
C MET A 43 -18.54 3.54 14.23
N LEU A 44 -17.65 4.44 13.79
CA LEU A 44 -16.58 4.09 12.88
C LEU A 44 -15.60 3.11 13.55
N ASP A 45 -15.29 3.29 14.83
CA ASP A 45 -14.37 2.43 15.57
C ASP A 45 -14.94 1.03 15.78
N GLU A 46 -16.23 0.92 16.12
CA GLU A 46 -16.90 -0.37 16.21
C GLU A 46 -17.00 -1.09 14.85
N LEU A 47 -17.15 -0.35 13.75
CA LEU A 47 -17.07 -0.92 12.40
C LEU A 47 -15.67 -1.46 12.11
N TRP A 48 -14.63 -0.64 12.31
CA TRP A 48 -13.25 -1.01 11.96
C TRP A 48 -12.66 -2.06 12.89
N LYS A 49 -13.10 -2.15 14.14
CA LYS A 49 -12.79 -3.26 15.05
C LYS A 49 -13.16 -4.63 14.45
N LYS A 50 -14.21 -4.67 13.63
CA LYS A 50 -14.65 -5.88 12.91
C LYS A 50 -14.05 -5.99 11.51
N LEU A 51 -13.93 -4.88 10.77
CA LEU A 51 -13.38 -4.90 9.41
C LEU A 51 -11.88 -5.15 9.37
N THR A 52 -11.09 -4.64 10.32
CA THR A 52 -9.63 -4.83 10.34
C THR A 52 -9.21 -6.31 10.36
N PRO A 53 -9.69 -7.18 11.28
CA PRO A 53 -9.33 -8.59 11.25
C PRO A 53 -9.79 -9.30 9.96
N PHE A 54 -10.98 -8.96 9.46
CA PHE A 54 -11.49 -9.48 8.19
C PHE A 54 -10.59 -9.10 7.00
N LEU A 55 -10.22 -7.82 6.88
CA LEU A 55 -9.36 -7.32 5.81
C LEU A 55 -7.92 -7.85 5.93
N ASN A 56 -7.42 -8.09 7.15
CA ASN A 56 -6.13 -8.75 7.35
C ASN A 56 -6.15 -10.16 6.77
N GLU A 57 -7.18 -10.95 7.08
CA GLU A 57 -7.31 -12.30 6.54
C GLU A 57 -7.45 -12.32 5.01
N VAL A 58 -8.20 -11.37 4.46
CA VAL A 58 -8.25 -11.16 3.01
C VAL A 58 -6.85 -10.91 2.45
N CYS A 59 -6.10 -9.98 3.03
CA CYS A 59 -4.77 -9.58 2.54
C CYS A 59 -3.73 -10.70 2.65
N THR A 60 -3.87 -11.63 3.60
CA THR A 60 -2.97 -12.79 3.73
C THR A 60 -3.34 -13.94 2.80
N ASN A 61 -4.54 -13.93 2.22
CA ASN A 61 -5.06 -15.00 1.36
C ASN A 61 -5.41 -14.51 -0.07
N LEU A 62 -4.82 -13.39 -0.51
CA LEU A 62 -5.03 -12.89 -1.86
C LEU A 62 -4.53 -13.89 -2.91
N SER A 63 -5.24 -13.94 -4.02
CA SER A 63 -4.89 -14.67 -5.23
C SER A 63 -4.80 -13.72 -6.42
N VAL A 64 -4.26 -14.20 -7.55
CA VAL A 64 -4.17 -13.44 -8.80
C VAL A 64 -5.54 -12.96 -9.28
N GLU A 65 -6.58 -13.76 -9.07
CA GLU A 65 -7.96 -13.47 -9.47
C GLU A 65 -8.60 -12.42 -8.55
N THR A 66 -8.30 -12.48 -7.24
CA THR A 66 -9.01 -11.69 -6.23
C THR A 66 -8.37 -10.33 -5.92
N VAL A 67 -7.05 -10.18 -6.13
CA VAL A 67 -6.32 -8.93 -5.81
C VAL A 67 -6.90 -7.70 -6.51
N SER A 68 -7.42 -7.87 -7.72
CA SER A 68 -8.00 -6.77 -8.50
C SER A 68 -9.30 -6.23 -7.87
N HIS A 69 -10.11 -7.10 -7.28
CA HIS A 69 -11.36 -6.74 -6.61
C HIS A 69 -11.09 -5.97 -5.33
N TRP A 70 -10.14 -6.41 -4.50
CA TRP A 70 -9.76 -5.70 -3.29
C TRP A 70 -9.06 -4.37 -3.58
N GLY A 71 -8.22 -4.33 -4.63
CA GLY A 71 -7.66 -3.08 -5.13
C GLY A 71 -8.74 -2.09 -5.58
N SER A 72 -9.84 -2.59 -6.17
CA SER A 72 -11.00 -1.77 -6.55
C SER A 72 -11.83 -1.34 -5.34
N CYS A 73 -11.98 -2.20 -4.34
CA CYS A 73 -12.66 -1.88 -3.08
C CYS A 73 -12.03 -0.68 -2.39
N PHE A 74 -10.71 -0.69 -2.17
CA PHE A 74 -10.02 0.46 -1.59
C PHE A 74 -10.06 1.68 -2.49
N LYS A 75 -9.91 1.50 -3.82
CA LYS A 75 -10.01 2.63 -4.76
C LYS A 75 -11.35 3.35 -4.63
N TYR A 76 -12.47 2.65 -4.86
CA TYR A 76 -13.79 3.26 -4.89
C TYR A 76 -14.34 3.59 -3.49
N GLY A 77 -13.88 2.89 -2.46
CA GLY A 77 -14.22 3.19 -1.06
C GLY A 77 -13.63 4.50 -0.56
N MET A 78 -12.49 4.93 -1.12
CA MET A 78 -11.74 6.13 -0.70
C MET A 78 -11.79 7.30 -1.71
N GLU A 79 -12.34 7.08 -2.90
CA GLU A 79 -12.41 8.06 -3.99
C GLU A 79 -13.27 9.29 -3.62
N ASP A 80 -12.79 10.49 -3.96
CA ASP A 80 -13.43 11.80 -3.71
C ASP A 80 -13.74 12.12 -2.24
N GLU A 81 -13.04 11.47 -1.30
CA GLU A 81 -13.28 11.66 0.13
C GLU A 81 -12.17 12.47 0.82
N ASP A 82 -12.50 13.07 1.97
CA ASP A 82 -11.54 13.81 2.79
C ASP A 82 -10.67 12.84 3.60
N PRO A 83 -9.32 12.90 3.51
CA PRO A 83 -8.44 11.97 4.23
C PRO A 83 -8.62 12.01 5.75
N ARG A 84 -9.08 13.12 6.33
CA ARG A 84 -9.34 13.24 7.77
C ARG A 84 -10.51 12.37 8.23
N ARG A 85 -11.48 12.12 7.34
CA ARG A 85 -12.61 11.21 7.59
C ARG A 85 -12.27 9.77 7.25
N MET A 86 -11.28 9.58 6.38
CA MET A 86 -10.79 8.27 5.94
C MET A 86 -9.54 7.81 6.68
N TYR A 87 -9.34 8.26 7.92
CA TYR A 87 -8.12 7.91 8.67
C TYR A 87 -8.01 6.41 9.00
N ARG A 88 -9.13 5.70 9.20
CA ARG A 88 -9.14 4.23 9.42
C ARG A 88 -8.66 3.42 8.20
N PRO A 89 -9.21 3.60 6.98
CA PRO A 89 -8.68 2.90 5.81
C PRO A 89 -7.24 3.32 5.46
N ILE A 90 -6.89 4.61 5.67
CA ILE A 90 -5.51 5.07 5.50
C ILE A 90 -4.56 4.31 6.44
N GLU A 91 -4.91 4.22 7.72
CA GLU A 91 -4.10 3.53 8.73
C GLU A 91 -4.02 2.03 8.47
N PHE A 92 -5.11 1.40 8.06
CA PHE A 92 -5.11 0.01 7.64
C PHE A 92 -4.12 -0.23 6.48
N LEU A 93 -4.22 0.54 5.39
CA LEU A 93 -3.30 0.39 4.26
C LEU A 93 -1.85 0.66 4.67
N ARG A 94 -1.61 1.67 5.51
CA ARG A 94 -0.28 1.96 6.06
C ARG A 94 0.28 0.79 6.87
N SER A 95 -0.56 0.12 7.67
CA SER A 95 -0.15 -1.03 8.49
C SER A 95 0.32 -2.23 7.66
N LEU A 96 -0.13 -2.36 6.40
CA LEU A 96 0.32 -3.42 5.51
C LEU A 96 1.83 -3.38 5.26
N MET A 97 2.49 -2.23 5.41
CA MET A 97 3.96 -2.13 5.32
C MET A 97 4.67 -2.99 6.39
N ASN A 98 4.04 -3.18 7.54
CA ASN A 98 4.63 -3.94 8.65
C ASN A 98 4.24 -5.43 8.63
N ASN A 99 3.36 -5.84 7.71
CA ASN A 99 2.88 -7.21 7.66
C ASN A 99 3.92 -8.12 7.03
N GLN A 100 4.42 -9.09 7.80
CA GLN A 100 5.36 -10.08 7.28
C GLN A 100 4.64 -11.07 6.37
N THR A 101 5.02 -11.11 5.08
CA THR A 101 4.41 -11.99 4.06
C THR A 101 5.01 -13.40 4.02
N MET A 102 5.73 -13.84 5.06
CA MET A 102 6.42 -15.13 5.16
C MET A 102 7.21 -15.52 3.88
N GLY A 103 7.76 -14.54 3.15
CA GLY A 103 8.53 -14.77 1.93
C GLY A 103 7.70 -15.02 0.66
N ASN A 104 6.38 -14.84 0.69
CA ASN A 104 5.55 -14.93 -0.50
C ASN A 104 5.62 -13.64 -1.33
N THR A 105 6.38 -13.69 -2.43
CA THR A 105 6.58 -12.55 -3.34
C THR A 105 5.27 -12.00 -3.91
N PHE A 106 4.29 -12.86 -4.21
CA PHE A 106 3.01 -12.41 -4.75
C PHE A 106 2.20 -11.63 -3.71
N LEU A 107 2.13 -12.12 -2.48
CA LEU A 107 1.41 -11.41 -1.41
C LEU A 107 2.07 -10.07 -1.09
N GLU A 108 3.39 -10.02 -1.06
CA GLU A 108 4.12 -8.77 -0.79
C GLU A 108 3.92 -7.74 -1.90
N THR A 109 4.04 -8.15 -3.17
CA THR A 109 3.71 -7.24 -4.29
C THR A 109 2.26 -6.81 -4.29
N SER A 110 1.34 -7.67 -3.85
CA SER A 110 -0.08 -7.34 -3.69
C SER A 110 -0.30 -6.31 -2.59
N GLN A 111 0.31 -6.46 -1.42
CA GLN A 111 0.23 -5.48 -0.32
C GLN A 111 0.74 -4.11 -0.74
N TRP A 112 1.90 -4.04 -1.40
CA TRP A 112 2.39 -2.77 -1.96
C TRP A 112 1.43 -2.16 -2.98
N SER A 113 0.77 -2.98 -3.80
CA SER A 113 -0.25 -2.50 -4.74
C SER A 113 -1.50 -1.93 -4.04
N LEU A 114 -1.85 -2.47 -2.86
CA LEU A 114 -2.92 -1.96 -2.01
C LEU A 114 -2.50 -0.67 -1.30
N ILE A 115 -1.27 -0.60 -0.77
CA ILE A 115 -0.69 0.63 -0.20
C ILE A 115 -0.73 1.76 -1.22
N GLN A 116 -0.42 1.47 -2.48
CA GLN A 116 -0.46 2.46 -3.56
C GLN A 116 -1.86 3.08 -3.77
N LYS A 117 -2.94 2.46 -3.29
CA LYS A 117 -4.31 3.04 -3.34
C LYS A 117 -4.47 4.27 -2.45
N LEU A 118 -3.51 4.57 -1.59
CA LEU A 118 -3.42 5.87 -0.90
C LEU A 118 -3.29 7.05 -1.89
N SER A 119 -2.91 6.80 -3.15
CA SER A 119 -2.89 7.83 -4.20
C SER A 119 -4.23 8.50 -4.47
N ASN A 120 -5.37 7.90 -4.07
CA ASN A 120 -6.68 8.55 -4.13
C ASN A 120 -6.75 9.83 -3.28
N PHE A 121 -5.91 9.96 -2.26
CA PHE A 121 -5.83 11.18 -1.46
C PHE A 121 -4.84 12.21 -2.04
N GLU A 122 -4.10 11.84 -3.08
CA GLU A 122 -3.18 12.71 -3.81
C GLU A 122 -2.20 13.42 -2.85
N TRP A 123 -2.05 14.74 -3.03
CA TRP A 123 -1.21 15.64 -2.26
C TRP A 123 -1.68 15.89 -0.82
N ARG A 124 -2.83 15.33 -0.40
CA ARG A 124 -3.48 15.68 0.87
C ARG A 124 -2.94 14.90 2.08
N ILE A 125 -2.05 13.93 1.87
CA ILE A 125 -1.50 13.05 2.92
C ILE A 125 0.05 13.02 2.94
N PRO A 126 0.74 14.17 2.98
CA PRO A 126 2.21 14.23 2.86
C PRO A 126 2.95 13.41 3.91
N ALA A 127 2.51 13.45 5.17
CA ALA A 127 3.16 12.70 6.26
C ALA A 127 3.14 11.18 6.04
N ILE A 128 2.06 10.66 5.45
CA ILE A 128 1.93 9.24 5.12
C ILE A 128 2.89 8.89 3.98
N TRP A 129 2.97 9.72 2.94
CA TRP A 129 3.91 9.53 1.84
C TRP A 129 5.38 9.60 2.28
N CYS A 130 5.72 10.48 3.22
CA CYS A 130 7.06 10.52 3.80
C CYS A 130 7.41 9.22 4.54
N ALA A 131 6.50 8.69 5.36
CA ALA A 131 6.71 7.42 6.05
C ALA A 131 6.86 6.24 5.07
N ILE A 132 6.01 6.19 4.03
CA ILE A 132 6.08 5.16 2.97
C ILE A 132 7.40 5.26 2.22
N ASN A 133 7.82 6.47 1.84
CA ASN A 133 9.05 6.70 1.08
C ASN A 133 10.29 6.28 1.88
N GLN A 134 10.34 6.63 3.17
CA GLN A 134 11.42 6.22 4.06
C GLN A 134 11.53 4.69 4.14
N TYR A 135 10.42 4.00 4.41
CA TYR A 135 10.39 2.54 4.48
C TYR A 135 10.74 1.88 3.13
N ALA A 136 10.19 2.39 2.03
CA ALA A 136 10.46 1.88 0.69
C ALA A 136 11.94 2.06 0.28
N ASN A 137 12.60 3.14 0.70
CA ASN A 137 14.01 3.40 0.39
C ASN A 137 14.95 2.36 1.04
N GLU A 138 14.61 1.88 2.24
CA GLU A 138 15.34 0.82 2.95
C GLU A 138 15.27 -0.53 2.22
N LEU A 139 14.26 -0.74 1.37
CA LEU A 139 13.98 -2.00 0.69
C LEU A 139 14.40 -2.02 -0.78
N LEU A 140 15.20 -1.04 -1.24
CA LEU A 140 15.61 -0.98 -2.65
C LEU A 140 16.52 -2.12 -3.11
N ASP A 141 17.22 -2.79 -2.19
CA ASP A 141 18.08 -3.95 -2.45
C ASP A 141 17.36 -5.30 -2.28
N HIS A 142 16.03 -5.28 -2.17
CA HIS A 142 15.22 -6.49 -2.01
C HIS A 142 15.57 -7.57 -3.04
N PRO A 143 15.75 -8.85 -2.67
CA PRO A 143 16.28 -9.90 -3.57
C PRO A 143 15.40 -10.15 -4.80
N TYR A 144 14.08 -10.09 -4.64
CA TYR A 144 13.13 -10.39 -5.71
C TYR A 144 12.82 -9.17 -6.58
N LYS A 145 13.01 -9.31 -7.90
CA LYS A 145 12.75 -8.26 -8.90
C LYS A 145 11.33 -7.71 -8.84
N ALA A 146 10.32 -8.58 -8.74
CA ALA A 146 8.91 -8.17 -8.76
C ALA A 146 8.56 -7.21 -7.60
N ILE A 147 9.16 -7.43 -6.43
CA ILE A 147 8.99 -6.55 -5.27
C ILE A 147 9.68 -5.21 -5.51
N ARG A 148 10.92 -5.21 -6.00
CA ARG A 148 11.62 -3.96 -6.34
C ARG A 148 10.86 -3.11 -7.36
N GLU A 149 10.29 -3.74 -8.40
CA GLU A 149 9.46 -3.02 -9.39
C GLU A 149 8.22 -2.40 -8.75
N ARG A 150 7.59 -3.10 -7.81
CA ARG A 150 6.42 -2.60 -7.10
C ARG A 150 6.79 -1.46 -6.14
N ILE A 151 7.86 -1.61 -5.37
CA ILE A 151 8.42 -0.55 -4.50
C ILE A 151 8.76 0.68 -5.33
N ALA A 152 9.44 0.52 -6.47
CA ALA A 152 9.77 1.62 -7.37
C ALA A 152 8.52 2.36 -7.88
N SER A 153 7.44 1.64 -8.20
CA SER A 153 6.17 2.25 -8.59
C SER A 153 5.56 3.10 -7.47
N VAL A 154 5.61 2.62 -6.23
CA VAL A 154 5.12 3.34 -5.05
C VAL A 154 5.98 4.56 -4.76
N LEU A 155 7.32 4.43 -4.82
CA LEU A 155 8.25 5.56 -4.70
C LEU A 155 7.96 6.63 -5.75
N GLY A 156 7.84 6.25 -7.02
CA GLY A 156 7.50 7.18 -8.10
C GLY A 156 6.17 7.90 -7.87
N THR A 157 5.17 7.21 -7.32
CA THR A 157 3.89 7.82 -6.93
C THR A 157 4.06 8.81 -5.78
N SER A 158 4.85 8.47 -4.75
CA SER A 158 5.07 9.36 -3.60
C SER A 158 5.81 10.65 -3.97
N LEU A 159 6.76 10.54 -4.91
CA LEU A 159 7.63 11.62 -5.35
C LEU A 159 6.97 12.53 -6.39
N SER A 160 5.93 12.07 -7.09
CA SER A 160 5.25 12.86 -8.13
C SER A 160 4.53 14.11 -7.58
N PHE A 161 4.30 14.15 -6.27
CA PHE A 161 3.69 15.29 -5.57
C PHE A 161 4.70 16.37 -5.19
N ASP A 162 6.01 16.17 -5.40
CA ASP A 162 7.04 17.20 -5.22
C ASP A 162 7.09 18.15 -6.42
N ILE A 163 6.06 18.98 -6.55
CA ILE A 163 5.90 19.91 -7.66
C ILE A 163 6.56 21.25 -7.32
N LYS A 164 7.50 21.69 -8.17
CA LYS A 164 8.15 23.00 -8.08
C LYS A 164 7.35 24.03 -8.89
N LEU A 165 6.52 24.83 -8.21
CA LEU A 165 5.76 25.91 -8.84
C LEU A 165 6.52 27.24 -8.79
N PRO A 166 6.41 28.11 -9.82
CA PRO A 166 6.92 29.47 -9.74
C PRO A 166 6.28 30.22 -8.56
N ASN A 167 7.11 30.78 -7.67
CA ASN A 167 6.69 31.42 -6.42
C ASN A 167 5.97 30.50 -5.41
N GLY A 168 6.01 29.18 -5.61
CA GLY A 168 5.46 28.20 -4.68
C GLY A 168 6.40 27.96 -3.50
N GLN A 169 5.83 27.60 -2.35
CA GLN A 169 6.60 27.05 -1.24
C GLN A 169 6.98 25.59 -1.52
N SER A 170 8.09 25.13 -0.93
CA SER A 170 8.46 23.72 -0.98
C SER A 170 7.34 22.83 -0.45
N THR A 171 7.13 21.70 -1.12
CA THR A 171 6.10 20.75 -0.72
C THR A 171 6.47 20.07 0.60
N ARG A 172 5.47 19.52 1.30
CA ARG A 172 5.69 18.68 2.49
C ARG A 172 5.86 17.19 2.13
N HIS A 173 5.89 16.87 0.84
CA HIS A 173 6.02 15.51 0.33
C HIS A 173 7.49 15.08 0.29
N PRO A 174 7.78 13.80 0.05
CA PRO A 174 9.15 13.34 -0.21
C PRO A 174 9.80 14.19 -1.29
N ASN A 175 10.96 14.77 -0.99
CA ASN A 175 11.66 15.64 -1.93
C ASN A 175 12.50 14.82 -2.93
N VAL A 176 12.34 15.12 -4.22
CA VAL A 176 13.02 14.38 -5.29
C VAL A 176 14.53 14.54 -5.24
N ASP A 177 15.03 15.75 -5.01
CA ASP A 177 16.47 16.02 -4.98
C ASP A 177 17.14 15.25 -3.82
N GLN A 178 16.55 15.33 -2.62
CA GLN A 178 17.01 14.57 -1.45
C GLN A 178 17.00 13.05 -1.69
N PHE A 179 15.96 12.53 -2.34
CA PHE A 179 15.91 11.11 -2.70
C PHE A 179 17.05 10.75 -3.66
N ILE A 180 17.25 11.51 -4.73
CA ILE A 180 18.33 11.28 -5.72
C ILE A 180 19.71 11.36 -5.07
N ASP A 181 19.93 12.34 -4.19
CA ASP A 181 21.19 12.47 -3.45
C ASP A 181 21.44 11.23 -2.58
N SER A 182 20.41 10.72 -1.89
CA SER A 182 20.52 9.48 -1.09
C SER A 182 20.90 8.26 -1.93
N ILE A 183 20.37 8.16 -3.16
CA ILE A 183 20.72 7.08 -4.09
C ILE A 183 22.14 7.24 -4.61
N ARG A 184 22.56 8.47 -4.93
CA ARG A 184 23.93 8.77 -5.38
C ARG A 184 24.95 8.34 -4.34
N GLU A 185 24.73 8.67 -3.07
CA GLU A 185 25.61 8.26 -1.98
C GLU A 185 25.75 6.74 -1.87
N ARG A 186 24.63 6.00 -2.00
CA ARG A 186 24.64 4.53 -1.99
C ARG A 186 25.40 3.94 -3.18
N LEU A 187 25.22 4.52 -4.37
CA LEU A 187 25.93 4.10 -5.58
C LEU A 187 27.44 4.37 -5.47
N ASP A 188 27.83 5.54 -4.99
CA ASP A 188 29.24 5.89 -4.78
C ASP A 188 29.91 4.94 -3.78
N GLN A 189 29.22 4.58 -2.70
CA GLN A 189 29.68 3.57 -1.76
C GLN A 189 29.85 2.19 -2.44
N ALA A 190 28.88 1.77 -3.25
CA ALA A 190 28.94 0.50 -3.97
C ALA A 190 30.09 0.46 -5.00
N ILE A 191 30.31 1.54 -5.75
CA ILE A 191 31.42 1.68 -6.71
C ILE A 191 32.76 1.55 -5.97
N ARG A 192 32.94 2.27 -4.86
CA ARG A 192 34.17 2.18 -4.04
C ARG A 192 34.44 0.77 -3.51
N ILE A 193 33.39 0.03 -3.15
CA ILE A 193 33.52 -1.38 -2.72
C ILE A 193 33.93 -2.27 -3.90
N TYR A 194 33.34 -2.05 -5.08
CA TYR A 194 33.65 -2.80 -6.29
C TYR A 194 35.10 -2.57 -6.75
N GLU A 195 35.57 -1.32 -6.77
CA GLU A 195 36.94 -0.96 -7.13
C GLU A 195 38.00 -1.50 -6.16
N LYS A 196 37.63 -1.64 -4.87
CA LYS A 196 38.51 -2.21 -3.84
C LYS A 196 38.55 -3.75 -3.84
N LYS A 197 37.59 -4.43 -4.47
CA LYS A 197 37.71 -5.88 -4.67
C LYS A 197 38.78 -6.09 -5.74
N PRO A 198 39.92 -6.73 -5.43
CA PRO A 198 40.80 -7.18 -6.50
C PRO A 198 39.94 -8.04 -7.43
N LEU A 199 40.03 -7.79 -8.74
CA LEU A 199 39.52 -8.71 -9.75
C LEU A 199 40.13 -10.07 -9.43
N GLY A 200 39.38 -10.88 -8.69
CA GLY A 200 39.74 -12.25 -8.41
C GLY A 200 39.89 -12.89 -9.76
N LYS A 201 41.12 -13.29 -10.10
CA LYS A 201 41.40 -14.13 -11.25
C LYS A 201 40.34 -15.22 -11.27
N THR A 202 39.52 -15.22 -12.31
CA THR A 202 38.71 -16.37 -12.68
C THR A 202 39.69 -17.54 -12.78
N ILE A 203 39.59 -18.49 -11.84
CA ILE A 203 40.17 -19.84 -11.98
C ILE A 203 39.05 -20.70 -12.56
#